data_AF-A0A529HBU4-F1
#
_entry.id   AF-A0A529HBU4-F1
#
_cell.length_a   1.000
_cell.length_b   1.000
_cell.length_c   1.000
_cell.angle_alpha   90.00
_cell.angle_beta   90.00
_cell.angle_gamma   90.00
#
_symmetry.space_group_name_H-M   'P 1'
#
loop_
_entity.id
_entity.type
_entity.pdbx_description
1 polymer ?
#
loop_
_entity_poly.entity_id
_entity_poly.type
_entity_poly.pdbx_seq_one_letter_code
_entity_poly.pdbx_strand_id
1 'polypeptide(L)'
;VMMPGKGRMTVTGNLRDVMKESISAAASYVRSRALDFGIEPPLFDKRDIHVHVPEGATPKDGPSAGVAMATAIISVLTGIPIKADVAMTGEITLRGRVLPIGGLKE
;
A
#
# COMPACT_ATOMS: atom_id res chain seq x y z
N VAL A 1 -7.65 -0.51 6.65
CA VAL A 1 -8.54 -1.40 7.43
C VAL A 1 -8.77 -2.68 6.64
N MET A 2 -8.84 -3.83 7.33
CA MET A 2 -9.18 -5.13 6.72
C MET A 2 -10.54 -5.58 7.23
N MET A 3 -11.39 -6.10 6.34
CA MET A 3 -12.76 -6.54 6.64
C MET A 3 -13.10 -7.83 5.88
N PRO A 4 -14.02 -8.68 6.38
CA PRO A 4 -14.52 -9.81 5.60
C PRO A 4 -15.07 -9.33 4.25
N GLY A 5 -14.71 -10.01 3.16
CA GLY A 5 -15.01 -9.52 1.81
C GLY A 5 -14.69 -10.51 0.70
N LYS A 6 -14.46 -10.00 -0.51
CA LYS A 6 -14.19 -10.76 -1.73
C LYS A 6 -12.88 -10.33 -2.42
N GLY A 7 -11.92 -9.81 -1.66
CA GLY A 7 -10.63 -9.38 -2.18
C GLY A 7 -10.64 -8.00 -2.84
N ARG A 8 -11.60 -7.14 -2.49
CA ARG A 8 -11.69 -5.79 -3.05
C ARG A 8 -10.70 -4.86 -2.37
N MET A 9 -10.05 -4.02 -3.17
CA MET A 9 -9.24 -2.90 -2.70
C MET A 9 -10.03 -1.61 -2.89
N THR A 10 -10.31 -0.91 -1.79
CA THR A 10 -10.97 0.40 -1.80
C THR A 10 -10.03 1.46 -1.28
N VAL A 11 -10.11 2.67 -1.84
CA VAL A 11 -9.19 3.75 -1.51
C VAL A 11 -9.92 5.08 -1.29
N THR A 12 -9.54 5.82 -0.25
CA THR A 12 -10.05 7.17 0.03
C THR A 12 -8.92 8.14 0.40
N GLY A 13 -9.19 9.45 0.31
CA GLY A 13 -8.20 10.49 0.65
C GLY A 13 -7.87 11.49 -0.46
N ASN A 14 -8.83 11.75 -1.36
CA ASN A 14 -8.70 12.68 -2.49
C ASN A 14 -7.48 12.39 -3.39
N LEU A 15 -7.44 11.16 -3.94
CA LEU A 15 -6.32 10.69 -4.73
C LEU A 15 -6.57 10.85 -6.23
N ARG A 16 -5.55 11.33 -6.93
CA ARG A 16 -5.50 11.30 -8.39
C ARG A 16 -5.00 9.96 -8.90
N ASP A 17 -4.97 9.82 -10.23
CA ASP A 17 -4.80 8.52 -10.86
C ASP A 17 -3.40 7.93 -10.65
N VAL A 18 -2.35 8.75 -10.60
CA VAL A 18 -0.97 8.30 -10.31
C VAL A 18 -0.87 7.58 -8.97
N MET A 19 -1.52 8.14 -7.94
CA MET A 19 -1.50 7.54 -6.61
C MET A 19 -2.37 6.28 -6.52
N LYS A 20 -3.50 6.23 -7.26
CA LYS A 20 -4.32 5.00 -7.38
C LYS A 20 -3.53 3.88 -8.08
N GLU A 21 -2.78 4.21 -9.12
CA GLU A 21 -1.89 3.26 -9.81
C GLU A 21 -0.80 2.73 -8.86
N SER A 22 -0.18 3.61 -8.07
CA SER A 22 0.80 3.22 -7.04
C SER A 22 0.21 2.23 -6.01
N ILE A 23 -1.04 2.43 -5.58
CA ILE A 23 -1.75 1.50 -4.69
C ILE A 23 -1.98 0.14 -5.38
N SER A 24 -2.43 0.16 -6.62
CA SER A 24 -2.64 -1.05 -7.40
C SER A 24 -1.35 -1.83 -7.60
N ALA A 25 -0.23 -1.13 -7.84
CA ALA A 25 1.09 -1.73 -7.98
C ALA A 25 1.57 -2.37 -6.67
N ALA A 26 1.44 -1.65 -5.54
CA ALA A 26 1.76 -2.16 -4.22
C ALA A 26 0.94 -3.42 -3.88
N ALA A 27 -0.38 -3.38 -4.10
CA ALA A 27 -1.28 -4.51 -3.86
C ALA A 27 -0.92 -5.73 -4.72
N SER A 28 -0.62 -5.50 -6.00
CA SER A 28 -0.23 -6.55 -6.94
C SER A 28 1.10 -7.18 -6.54
N TYR A 29 2.08 -6.38 -6.12
CA TYR A 29 3.36 -6.88 -5.63
C TYR A 29 3.19 -7.75 -4.38
N VAL A 30 2.44 -7.26 -3.38
CA VAL A 30 2.19 -8.03 -2.15
C VAL A 30 1.48 -9.34 -2.47
N ARG A 31 0.47 -9.33 -3.36
CA ARG A 31 -0.23 -10.55 -3.78
C ARG A 31 0.71 -11.53 -4.50
N SER A 32 1.61 -11.04 -5.34
CA SER A 32 2.56 -11.89 -6.09
C SER A 32 3.60 -12.57 -5.20
N ARG A 33 3.87 -12.02 -4.01
CA ARG A 33 4.85 -12.50 -3.03
C ARG A 33 4.21 -12.88 -1.70
N ALA A 34 2.91 -13.16 -1.69
CA ALA A 34 2.13 -13.38 -0.47
C ALA A 34 2.75 -14.46 0.43
N LEU A 35 3.15 -15.60 -0.16
CA LEU A 35 3.79 -16.70 0.56
C LEU A 35 5.12 -16.30 1.19
N ASP A 36 5.93 -15.49 0.49
CA ASP A 36 7.21 -15.00 1.00
C ASP A 36 7.05 -14.06 2.20
N PHE A 37 5.90 -13.39 2.30
CA PHE A 37 5.53 -12.54 3.43
C PHE A 37 4.77 -13.29 4.55
N GLY A 38 4.55 -14.60 4.41
CA GLY A 38 3.76 -15.38 5.37
C GLY A 38 2.25 -15.10 5.31
N ILE A 39 1.76 -14.59 4.19
CA ILE A 39 0.33 -14.33 3.95
C ILE A 39 -0.29 -15.59 3.32
N GLU A 40 -1.22 -16.21 4.04
CA GLU A 40 -1.90 -17.41 3.54
C GLU A 40 -2.84 -17.09 2.36
N PRO A 41 -2.84 -17.88 1.27
CA PRO A 41 -3.61 -17.60 0.06
C PRO A 41 -5.14 -17.44 0.18
N PRO A 42 -5.90 -17.97 1.17
CA PRO A 42 -7.30 -17.59 1.24
C PRO A 42 -7.49 -16.19 1.81
N LEU A 43 -6.47 -15.60 2.46
CA LEU A 43 -6.63 -14.35 3.20
C LEU A 43 -6.88 -13.17 2.24
N PHE A 44 -6.11 -13.08 1.15
CA PHE A 44 -6.23 -11.96 0.20
C PHE A 44 -7.57 -11.99 -0.55
N ASP A 45 -8.12 -13.16 -0.84
CA ASP A 45 -9.37 -13.30 -1.61
C ASP A 45 -10.63 -13.23 -0.71
N LYS A 46 -10.49 -13.50 0.60
CA LYS A 46 -11.62 -13.46 1.57
C LYS A 46 -11.71 -12.15 2.35
N ARG A 47 -10.80 -11.21 2.12
CA ARG A 47 -10.72 -9.95 2.85
C ARG A 47 -10.73 -8.78 1.90
N ASP A 48 -11.57 -7.81 2.18
CA ASP A 48 -11.49 -6.50 1.54
C ASP A 48 -10.51 -5.63 2.34
N ILE A 49 -9.74 -4.83 1.62
CA ILE A 49 -8.78 -3.88 2.19
C ILE A 49 -9.20 -2.48 1.79
N HIS A 50 -9.34 -1.61 2.79
CA HIS A 50 -9.57 -0.19 2.59
C HIS A 50 -8.32 0.59 2.99
N VAL A 51 -7.67 1.20 2.01
CA VAL A 51 -6.55 2.13 2.18
C VAL A 51 -7.07 3.55 2.30
N HIS A 52 -6.76 4.23 3.40
CA HIS A 52 -7.04 5.64 3.57
C HIS A 52 -5.73 6.40 3.62
N VAL A 53 -5.57 7.41 2.76
CA VAL A 53 -4.40 8.28 2.77
C VAL A 53 -4.85 9.67 3.21
N PRO A 54 -4.68 10.04 4.50
CA PRO A 54 -5.17 11.30 5.03
C PRO A 54 -4.42 12.50 4.45
N GLU A 55 -5.13 13.60 4.18
CA GLU A 55 -4.69 15.02 4.15
C GLU A 55 -5.91 15.87 3.71
N GLY A 56 -5.81 17.21 3.79
CA GLY A 56 -6.88 18.17 3.52
C GLY A 56 -7.35 18.27 2.06
N ALA A 57 -7.79 19.47 1.61
CA ALA A 57 -8.36 19.70 0.27
C ALA A 57 -7.39 19.41 -0.90
N THR A 58 -6.09 19.35 -0.58
CA THR A 58 -4.95 18.75 -1.29
C THR A 58 -5.14 17.50 -2.14
N PRO A 59 -5.34 17.50 -3.47
CA PRO A 59 -5.29 16.24 -4.21
C PRO A 59 -3.86 15.68 -4.19
N LYS A 60 -3.69 14.41 -3.82
CA LYS A 60 -2.38 13.72 -3.85
C LYS A 60 -2.15 13.08 -5.21
N ASP A 61 -0.99 13.35 -5.80
CA ASP A 61 -0.67 12.97 -7.18
C ASP A 61 0.74 12.37 -7.36
N GLY A 62 1.36 11.88 -6.29
CA GLY A 62 2.72 11.33 -6.31
C GLY A 62 2.75 9.82 -6.05
N PRO A 63 3.60 9.04 -6.74
CA PRO A 63 3.74 7.60 -6.49
C PRO A 63 4.60 7.29 -5.26
N SER A 64 5.18 8.32 -4.61
CA SER A 64 6.17 8.26 -3.54
C SER A 64 5.72 7.56 -2.25
N ALA A 65 4.45 7.23 -2.10
CA ALA A 65 3.94 6.46 -0.97
C ALA A 65 3.82 4.96 -1.26
N GLY A 66 4.28 4.48 -2.42
CA GLY A 66 4.18 3.08 -2.86
C GLY A 66 4.69 2.08 -1.83
N VAL A 67 5.89 2.31 -1.28
CA VAL A 67 6.50 1.44 -0.27
C VAL A 67 5.73 1.46 1.06
N ALA A 68 5.16 2.61 1.43
CA ALA A 68 4.35 2.73 2.63
C ALA A 68 3.07 1.90 2.54
N MET A 69 2.45 1.92 1.37
CA MET A 69 1.22 1.17 1.12
C MET A 69 1.47 -0.33 1.07
N ALA A 70 2.56 -0.77 0.44
CA ALA A 70 2.96 -2.18 0.47
C ALA A 70 3.20 -2.66 1.92
N THR A 71 3.91 -1.87 2.72
CA THR A 71 4.18 -2.18 4.13
C THR A 71 2.89 -2.25 4.95
N ALA A 72 1.97 -1.31 4.76
CA ALA A 72 0.67 -1.30 5.43
C ALA A 72 -0.21 -2.51 5.06
N ILE A 73 -0.21 -2.92 3.78
CA ILE A 73 -0.95 -4.10 3.32
C ILE A 73 -0.35 -5.37 3.94
N ILE A 74 0.98 -5.51 3.96
CA ILE A 74 1.63 -6.66 4.60
C ILE A 74 1.32 -6.69 6.10
N SER A 75 1.46 -5.56 6.78
CA SER A 75 1.18 -5.43 8.22
C SER A 75 -0.24 -5.85 8.57
N VAL A 76 -1.26 -5.37 7.83
CA VAL A 76 -2.66 -5.70 8.14
C VAL A 76 -3.00 -7.18 7.85
N LEU A 77 -2.34 -7.79 6.87
CA LEU A 77 -2.56 -9.20 6.50
C LEU A 77 -1.82 -10.17 7.42
N THR A 78 -0.65 -9.78 7.94
CA THR A 78 0.18 -10.62 8.81
C THR A 78 -0.08 -10.38 10.30
N GLY A 79 -0.71 -9.24 10.66
CA GLY A 79 -0.86 -8.82 12.05
C GLY A 79 0.42 -8.28 12.70
N ILE A 80 1.50 -8.11 11.92
CA ILE A 80 2.77 -7.60 12.43
C ILE A 80 2.69 -6.06 12.49
N PRO A 81 2.89 -5.44 13.67
CA PRO A 81 2.81 -3.98 13.81
C PRO A 81 3.97 -3.28 13.11
N ILE A 82 3.68 -2.13 12.49
CA ILE A 82 4.70 -1.23 11.93
C ILE A 82 5.37 -0.48 13.07
N LYS A 83 6.70 -0.33 13.00
CA LYS A 83 7.47 0.47 13.94
C LYS A 83 7.07 1.95 13.88
N ALA A 84 6.74 2.53 15.03
CA ALA A 84 6.23 3.90 15.12
C ALA A 84 7.30 4.99 14.95
N ASP A 85 8.58 4.63 15.02
CA ASP A 85 9.75 5.51 14.88
C ASP A 85 10.35 5.52 13.47
N VAL A 86 9.68 4.89 12.49
CA VAL A 86 10.14 4.79 11.10
C VAL A 86 9.24 5.60 10.16
N ALA A 87 9.83 6.59 9.50
CA ALA A 87 9.23 7.25 8.34
C ALA A 87 9.69 6.56 7.04
N MET A 88 8.84 6.55 6.01
CA MET A 88 9.15 5.91 4.74
C MET A 88 8.57 6.68 3.55
N THR A 89 9.34 6.73 2.46
CA THR A 89 8.97 7.29 1.16
C THR A 89 9.70 6.48 0.09
N GLY A 90 9.08 6.29 -1.07
CA GLY A 90 9.55 5.44 -2.14
C GLY A 90 8.44 5.04 -3.11
N GLU A 91 8.70 5.19 -4.40
CA GLU A 91 7.85 4.62 -5.44
C GLU A 91 8.12 3.12 -5.57
N ILE A 92 7.07 2.32 -5.73
CA ILE A 92 7.16 0.87 -5.86
C ILE A 92 6.75 0.42 -7.26
N THR A 93 7.54 -0.48 -7.84
CA THR A 93 7.17 -1.16 -9.10
C THR A 93 6.42 -2.46 -8.84
N LEU A 94 5.75 -3.00 -9.87
CA LEU A 94 5.12 -4.34 -9.81
C LEU A 94 6.07 -5.48 -9.44
N ARG A 95 7.39 -5.28 -9.62
CA ARG A 95 8.43 -6.26 -9.26
C ARG A 95 9.06 -6.01 -7.89
N GLY A 96 8.59 -5.01 -7.15
CA GLY A 96 9.10 -4.67 -5.82
C GLY A 96 10.40 -3.85 -5.82
N ARG A 97 10.82 -3.30 -6.96
CA ARG A 97 11.89 -2.29 -6.96
C ARG A 97 11.40 -0.99 -6.35
N VAL A 98 12.24 -0.37 -5.54
CA VAL A 98 12.03 0.98 -5.00
C VAL A 98 12.72 1.98 -5.93
N LEU A 99 11.97 2.93 -6.47
CA LEU A 99 12.48 3.97 -7.36
C LEU A 99 12.76 5.27 -6.57
N PRO A 100 13.67 6.13 -7.08
CA PRO A 100 13.97 7.41 -6.47
C PRO A 100 12.74 8.29 -6.32
N ILE A 101 12.71 9.09 -5.25
CA ILE A 101 11.68 10.11 -5.00
C ILE A 101 12.31 11.50 -5.01
N GLY A 102 11.51 12.49 -5.37
CA GLY A 102 11.86 13.90 -5.20
C GLY A 102 11.50 14.40 -3.80
N GLY A 103 11.96 15.60 -3.46
CA GLY A 103 11.52 16.28 -2.24
C GLY A 103 12.11 15.74 -0.94
N LEU A 104 13.37 15.27 -0.95
CA LEU A 104 14.00 14.65 0.23
C LEU A 104 14.46 15.67 1.28
N LYS A 105 14.66 16.93 0.89
CA LYS A 105 15.20 17.97 1.79
C LYS A 105 14.09 18.64 2.60
N GLU A 106 12.90 18.70 2.02
CA GLU A 106 11.66 19.21 2.58
C GLU A 106 11.22 18.43 3.83
#